data_AF-A0A5C5FK30-F1
#
_entry.id   AF-A0A5C5FK30-F1
#
_cell.length_a   1.000
_cell.length_b   1.000
_cell.length_c   1.000
_cell.angle_alpha   90.00
_cell.angle_beta   90.00
_cell.angle_gamma   90.00
#
_symmetry.space_group_name_H-M   'P 1'
#
loop_
_entity.id
_entity.type
_entity.pdbx_description
1 polymer ?
#
loop_
_entity_poly.entity_id
_entity_poly.type
_entity_poly.pdbx_seq_one_letter_code
_entity_poly.pdbx_strand_id
1 'polypeptide(L)'
;MSAKPHKFWPSVGSVWSHWSDLLLATQLAALRAGFNYVGRYWAPSRPIHMWVRCTVETTAARTANCRHSLLSATAVDPKDPSGAWKVVGQDAGNLEAERHPKHTYPIGLSSWLKEEPTGCTTLQAGDTVTGFRELHNLEGSLRSDARRDGRFLARCKLRETKDTRHDFAFTCVLDTARCAFFVMFTRLLDTSDGQPQWRCVEIRSAHTCVSEALPPQERLKWRLKFFPPLQLEDGCTGRRTRIRKPASTGAAQHTGAVPVRERTIDDMHISTKSTLSRAGSSPRLVSLAATAAGSSDSNEPDPLAHDRTALSTAERELADATGSVKKLEADLAAAEKLVEMRRKRVDKKRKKLQRKVERAQRKKSKFKEGRRSPGKKRDPGRVDEGEQEVKAKGTAQALVLSDSE
;
A
#
# COMPACT_ATOMS: atom_id res chain seq x y z
N MET A 1 33.21 4.06 -4.62
CA MET A 1 33.18 2.63 -5.05
C MET A 1 31.75 2.25 -5.46
N SER A 2 31.55 1.67 -6.65
CA SER A 2 30.22 1.25 -7.12
C SER A 2 29.75 -0.05 -6.45
N ALA A 3 29.04 0.08 -5.33
CA ALA A 3 28.43 -1.05 -4.64
C ALA A 3 27.19 -1.54 -5.40
N LYS A 4 27.25 -2.72 -6.03
CA LYS A 4 26.12 -3.33 -6.76
C LYS A 4 24.80 -3.24 -5.94
N PRO A 5 23.64 -2.94 -6.56
CA PRO A 5 22.42 -2.54 -5.84
C PRO A 5 22.01 -3.47 -4.69
N HIS A 6 22.16 -4.78 -4.88
CA HIS A 6 21.84 -5.82 -3.90
C HIS A 6 22.49 -5.63 -2.52
N LYS A 7 23.65 -4.97 -2.41
CA LYS A 7 24.31 -4.74 -1.10
C LYS A 7 23.47 -3.86 -0.16
N PHE A 8 22.60 -3.00 -0.69
CA PHE A 8 21.74 -2.15 0.11
C PHE A 8 20.44 -2.84 0.55
N TRP A 9 20.08 -3.98 -0.05
CA TRP A 9 18.88 -4.72 0.36
C TRP A 9 19.13 -5.58 1.61
N PRO A 10 18.12 -5.79 2.47
CA PRO A 10 18.19 -6.78 3.55
C PRO A 10 18.56 -8.17 3.01
N SER A 11 19.66 -8.74 3.52
CA SER A 11 20.16 -10.05 3.08
C SER A 11 19.32 -11.20 3.63
N VAL A 12 19.20 -12.29 2.86
CA VAL A 12 18.62 -13.56 3.35
C VAL A 12 19.39 -14.05 4.59
N GLY A 13 18.66 -14.56 5.58
CA GLY A 13 19.19 -14.95 6.89
C GLY A 13 19.29 -13.82 7.91
N SER A 14 19.22 -12.55 7.50
CA SER A 14 19.35 -11.41 8.41
C SER A 14 18.13 -11.25 9.33
N VAL A 15 18.38 -11.08 10.64
CA VAL A 15 17.34 -10.92 11.69
C VAL A 15 17.23 -9.47 12.16
N TRP A 16 16.05 -8.89 12.08
CA TRP A 16 15.73 -7.50 12.41
C TRP A 16 14.90 -7.45 13.70
N SER A 17 15.09 -6.44 14.54
CA SER A 17 14.41 -6.31 15.85
C SER A 17 12.89 -6.15 15.74
N HIS A 18 12.41 -5.55 14.65
CA HIS A 18 10.99 -5.30 14.40
C HIS A 18 10.71 -5.31 12.89
N TRP A 19 9.47 -5.63 12.47
CA TRP A 19 9.09 -5.64 11.06
C TRP A 19 9.20 -4.26 10.40
N SER A 20 9.04 -3.17 11.16
CA SER A 20 9.05 -1.80 10.64
C SER A 20 10.43 -1.34 10.20
N ASP A 21 11.48 -1.73 10.94
CA ASP A 21 12.88 -1.48 10.57
C ASP A 21 13.27 -2.27 9.31
N LEU A 22 12.76 -3.49 9.17
CA LEU A 22 12.94 -4.29 7.95
C LEU A 22 12.21 -3.65 6.74
N LEU A 23 10.95 -3.21 6.92
CA LEU A 23 10.20 -2.53 5.86
C LEU A 23 10.90 -1.23 5.46
N LEU A 24 11.32 -0.41 6.42
CA LEU A 24 12.05 0.83 6.17
C LEU A 24 13.38 0.57 5.45
N ALA A 25 14.19 -0.40 5.90
CA ALA A 25 15.43 -0.76 5.22
C ALA A 25 15.19 -1.20 3.76
N THR A 26 14.05 -1.83 3.48
CA THR A 26 13.64 -2.23 2.13
C THR A 26 13.15 -1.03 1.30
N GLN A 27 12.38 -0.12 1.90
CA GLN A 27 11.94 1.13 1.26
C GLN A 27 13.14 2.02 0.91
N LEU A 28 14.11 2.20 1.81
CA LEU A 28 15.35 2.92 1.54
C LEU A 28 16.19 2.25 0.43
N ALA A 29 16.20 0.91 0.36
CA ALA A 29 16.86 0.18 -0.73
C ALA A 29 16.18 0.36 -2.08
N ALA A 30 14.85 0.38 -2.10
CA ALA A 30 14.05 0.62 -3.30
C ALA A 30 14.20 2.07 -3.80
N LEU A 31 14.12 3.06 -2.89
CA LEU A 31 14.34 4.47 -3.20
C LEU A 31 15.71 4.68 -3.82
N ARG A 32 16.75 4.06 -3.21
CA ARG A 32 18.09 4.01 -3.81
C ARG A 32 18.03 3.40 -5.22
N ALA A 33 17.47 2.21 -5.37
CA ALA A 33 17.34 1.49 -6.64
C ALA A 33 16.39 2.16 -7.66
N GLY A 34 15.81 3.32 -7.34
CA GLY A 34 15.04 4.16 -8.25
C GLY A 34 13.53 3.94 -8.24
N PHE A 35 12.93 3.42 -7.17
CA PHE A 35 11.47 3.27 -7.06
C PHE A 35 10.92 3.40 -5.63
N ASN A 36 9.71 3.95 -5.49
CA ASN A 36 9.10 4.29 -4.19
C ASN A 36 7.87 3.43 -3.78
N TYR A 37 7.29 2.64 -4.67
CA TYR A 37 6.09 1.83 -4.40
C TYR A 37 6.42 0.51 -3.69
N VAL A 38 6.85 0.57 -2.43
CA VAL A 38 7.19 -0.60 -1.61
C VAL A 38 6.42 -0.62 -0.31
N GLY A 39 5.71 -1.72 -0.05
CA GLY A 39 4.90 -1.94 1.15
C GLY A 39 4.91 -3.39 1.65
N ARG A 40 4.45 -3.59 2.90
CA ARG A 40 4.25 -4.92 3.50
C ARG A 40 2.93 -5.56 3.05
N TYR A 41 2.96 -6.88 2.88
CA TYR A 41 1.78 -7.71 2.66
C TYR A 41 1.79 -8.91 3.61
N TRP A 42 0.70 -9.05 4.35
CA TRP A 42 0.42 -10.18 5.24
C TRP A 42 -0.51 -11.15 4.51
N ALA A 43 -0.16 -12.43 4.45
CA ALA A 43 -1.15 -13.44 4.07
C ALA A 43 -2.05 -13.71 5.28
N PRO A 44 -3.39 -13.56 5.19
CA PRO A 44 -4.28 -13.85 6.31
C PRO A 44 -4.18 -15.28 6.84
N SER A 45 -3.74 -16.23 5.99
CA SER A 45 -3.51 -17.63 6.35
C SER A 45 -2.14 -17.91 6.98
N ARG A 46 -1.23 -16.92 7.04
CA ARG A 46 0.14 -17.05 7.58
C ARG A 46 0.56 -15.73 8.24
N PRO A 47 0.02 -15.36 9.42
CA PRO A 47 0.35 -14.10 10.09
C PRO A 47 1.84 -13.98 10.46
N ILE A 48 2.51 -15.11 10.71
CA ILE A 48 3.95 -15.18 10.97
C ILE A 48 4.83 -14.97 9.72
N HIS A 49 4.25 -14.71 8.54
CA HIS A 49 4.96 -14.57 7.28
C HIS A 49 4.59 -13.26 6.56
N MET A 50 5.59 -12.41 6.36
CA MET A 50 5.50 -11.14 5.66
C MET A 50 6.11 -11.27 4.26
N TRP A 51 5.50 -10.61 3.28
CA TRP A 51 6.17 -10.28 2.02
C TRP A 51 6.35 -8.77 1.97
N VAL A 52 7.54 -8.30 1.59
CA VAL A 52 7.72 -6.92 1.14
C VAL A 52 7.75 -6.94 -0.37
N ARG A 53 6.87 -6.16 -1.00
CA ARG A 53 6.59 -6.27 -2.44
C ARG A 53 6.37 -4.91 -3.07
N CYS A 54 6.42 -4.86 -4.39
CA CYS A 54 5.90 -3.72 -5.13
C CYS A 54 4.39 -3.56 -4.85
N THR A 55 3.95 -2.32 -4.63
CA THR A 55 2.55 -1.94 -4.35
C THR A 55 1.99 -0.96 -5.40
N VAL A 56 2.53 -0.92 -6.62
CA VAL A 56 2.07 0.02 -7.65
C VAL A 56 0.60 -0.16 -8.01
N GLU A 57 0.01 -1.34 -7.78
CA GLU A 57 -1.42 -1.58 -8.05
C GLU A 57 -2.35 -0.83 -7.08
N THR A 58 -1.80 -0.30 -5.97
CA THR A 58 -2.51 0.60 -5.04
C THR A 58 -2.56 2.03 -5.56
N THR A 59 -1.87 2.36 -6.66
CA THR A 59 -1.92 3.69 -7.26
C THR A 59 -3.18 3.92 -8.08
N ALA A 60 -3.65 5.18 -8.16
CA ALA A 60 -4.80 5.55 -8.97
C ALA A 60 -4.53 5.44 -10.49
N ALA A 61 -3.26 5.53 -10.89
CA ALA A 61 -2.76 5.13 -12.21
C ALA A 61 -2.80 3.60 -12.38
N ARG A 62 -4.01 3.02 -12.33
CA ARG A 62 -4.31 1.57 -12.35
C ARG A 62 -3.99 0.85 -13.67
N THR A 63 -3.19 1.46 -14.54
CA THR A 63 -2.58 0.81 -15.71
C THR A 63 -1.58 -0.27 -15.27
N ALA A 64 -0.96 -0.09 -14.10
CA ALA A 64 0.07 -0.97 -13.56
C ALA A 64 -0.51 -2.03 -12.59
N ASN A 65 -0.10 -3.29 -12.75
CA ASN A 65 -0.46 -4.41 -11.87
C ASN A 65 0.79 -5.12 -11.31
N CYS A 66 1.88 -4.38 -11.07
CA CYS A 66 3.09 -4.97 -10.50
C CYS A 66 2.84 -5.43 -9.06
N ARG A 67 3.09 -6.72 -8.80
CA ARG A 67 2.96 -7.37 -7.49
C ARG A 67 4.21 -8.17 -7.12
N HIS A 68 5.32 -7.88 -7.79
CA HIS A 68 6.57 -8.61 -7.64
C HIS A 68 7.03 -8.57 -6.17
N SER A 69 7.28 -9.75 -5.62
CA SER A 69 7.85 -9.91 -4.28
C SER A 69 9.29 -9.46 -4.31
N LEU A 70 9.70 -8.61 -3.38
CA LEU A 70 11.09 -8.15 -3.25
C LEU A 70 11.80 -9.02 -2.22
N LEU A 71 11.15 -9.21 -1.07
CA LEU A 71 11.62 -10.01 0.05
C LEU A 71 10.48 -10.82 0.67
N SER A 72 10.82 -11.96 1.26
CA SER A 72 9.97 -12.67 2.21
C SER A 72 10.66 -12.77 3.57
N ALA A 73 9.90 -12.64 4.64
CA ALA A 73 10.38 -12.69 6.01
C ALA A 73 9.40 -13.45 6.92
N THR A 74 9.92 -14.03 7.99
CA THR A 74 9.11 -14.69 9.03
C THR A 74 9.44 -14.13 10.41
N ALA A 75 8.46 -14.15 11.31
CA ALA A 75 8.70 -13.93 12.73
C ALA A 75 9.73 -14.98 13.22
N VAL A 76 10.65 -14.55 14.10
CA VAL A 76 11.64 -15.45 14.72
C VAL A 76 10.97 -16.32 15.77
N ASP A 77 10.09 -15.73 16.59
CA ASP A 77 9.15 -16.47 17.42
C ASP A 77 7.74 -16.41 16.78
N PRO A 78 7.15 -17.54 16.35
CA PRO A 78 5.77 -17.59 15.87
C PRO A 78 4.72 -17.13 16.89
N LYS A 79 5.03 -17.11 18.19
CA LYS A 79 4.16 -16.64 19.27
C LYS A 79 4.20 -15.12 19.46
N ASP A 80 5.29 -14.48 19.05
CA ASP A 80 5.50 -13.03 19.12
C ASP A 80 5.74 -12.43 17.71
N PRO A 81 4.68 -12.20 16.91
CA PRO A 81 4.80 -11.54 15.62
C PRO A 81 5.16 -10.05 15.72
N SER A 82 5.05 -9.44 16.91
CA SER A 82 5.58 -8.11 17.20
C SER A 82 7.10 -8.10 17.37
N GLY A 83 7.71 -9.23 17.72
CA GLY A 83 9.15 -9.35 17.96
C GLY A 83 10.02 -9.34 16.70
N ALA A 84 11.11 -10.10 16.75
CA ALA A 84 12.14 -10.08 15.70
C ALA A 84 11.70 -10.79 14.39
N TRP A 85 12.20 -10.31 13.25
CA TRP A 85 11.87 -10.80 11.90
C TRP A 85 13.11 -11.25 11.13
N LYS A 86 13.10 -12.48 10.62
CA LYS A 86 14.17 -13.05 9.80
C LYS A 86 13.80 -12.99 8.32
N VAL A 87 14.69 -12.45 7.48
CA VAL A 87 14.54 -12.53 6.02
C VAL A 87 14.79 -13.98 5.57
N VAL A 88 13.81 -14.61 4.93
CA VAL A 88 13.87 -16.01 4.47
C VAL A 88 14.03 -16.14 2.96
N GLY A 89 13.76 -15.08 2.20
CA GLY A 89 13.92 -15.06 0.75
C GLY A 89 14.05 -13.66 0.19
N GLN A 90 14.70 -13.57 -0.97
CA GLN A 90 14.94 -12.34 -1.72
C GLN A 90 14.85 -12.69 -3.20
N ASP A 91 14.04 -11.95 -3.96
CA ASP A 91 13.99 -12.12 -5.41
C ASP A 91 14.90 -11.08 -6.06
N ALA A 92 16.14 -11.50 -6.35
CA ALA A 92 17.15 -10.67 -6.99
C ALA A 92 16.67 -10.08 -8.34
N GLY A 93 15.76 -10.76 -9.03
CA GLY A 93 15.19 -10.30 -10.30
C GLY A 93 14.24 -9.11 -10.16
N ASN A 94 13.77 -8.79 -8.95
CA ASN A 94 12.81 -7.70 -8.71
C ASN A 94 13.43 -6.48 -8.00
N LEU A 95 14.75 -6.48 -7.72
CA LEU A 95 15.42 -5.45 -6.92
C LEU A 95 15.85 -4.20 -7.71
N GLU A 96 15.67 -4.22 -9.03
CA GLU A 96 16.09 -3.17 -9.97
C GLU A 96 14.84 -2.53 -10.59
N ALA A 97 14.75 -1.19 -10.60
CA ALA A 97 13.60 -0.44 -11.13
C ALA A 97 13.18 -0.88 -12.55
N GLU A 98 14.17 -1.07 -13.42
CA GLU A 98 14.03 -1.47 -14.83
C GLU A 98 13.31 -2.83 -15.00
N ARG A 99 13.36 -3.69 -13.98
CA ARG A 99 12.76 -5.04 -14.00
C ARG A 99 11.32 -5.08 -13.50
N HIS A 100 10.66 -3.93 -13.37
CA HIS A 100 9.22 -3.84 -13.07
C HIS A 100 8.42 -3.54 -14.34
N PRO A 101 8.25 -4.52 -15.27
CA PRO A 101 7.46 -4.30 -16.47
C PRO A 101 6.03 -3.91 -16.08
N LYS A 102 5.53 -2.84 -16.71
CA LYS A 102 4.26 -2.13 -16.39
C LYS A 102 4.34 -1.08 -15.27
N HIS A 103 5.51 -0.73 -14.76
CA HIS A 103 5.71 0.65 -14.28
C HIS A 103 5.79 1.54 -15.53
N THR A 104 4.63 1.93 -16.07
CA THR A 104 4.58 2.78 -17.27
C THR A 104 5.23 4.11 -16.95
N TYR A 105 6.12 4.62 -17.80
CA TYR A 105 6.46 6.05 -17.80
C TYR A 105 5.14 6.85 -17.82
N PRO A 106 4.84 7.78 -16.87
CA PRO A 106 5.70 8.38 -15.84
C PRO A 106 5.38 7.93 -14.39
N ILE A 107 5.41 6.63 -14.07
CA ILE A 107 5.05 6.07 -12.74
C ILE A 107 6.30 5.78 -11.90
N GLY A 108 6.75 6.76 -11.12
CA GLY A 108 7.55 6.55 -9.90
C GLY A 108 8.91 5.87 -10.08
N LEU A 109 9.50 5.92 -11.28
CA LEU A 109 10.82 5.36 -11.56
C LEU A 109 11.85 6.47 -11.81
N SER A 110 13.06 6.26 -11.29
CA SER A 110 14.26 7.05 -11.60
C SER A 110 15.44 6.14 -11.92
N SER A 111 16.54 6.72 -12.41
CA SER A 111 17.84 6.03 -12.40
C SER A 111 18.30 5.75 -10.95
N TRP A 112 19.15 4.73 -10.80
CA TRP A 112 19.73 4.33 -9.51
C TRP A 112 20.59 5.45 -8.89
N LEU A 113 20.32 5.75 -7.62
CA LEU A 113 21.15 6.58 -6.75
C LEU A 113 22.46 5.84 -6.39
N LYS A 114 23.46 5.95 -7.28
CA LYS A 114 24.80 5.35 -7.11
C LYS A 114 25.52 5.94 -5.91
N GLU A 115 25.49 7.26 -5.79
CA GLU A 115 26.17 8.08 -4.78
C GLU A 115 25.16 8.65 -3.78
N GLU A 116 25.68 9.07 -2.62
CA GLU A 116 24.91 9.77 -1.58
C GLU A 116 24.36 11.10 -2.15
N PRO A 117 23.08 11.45 -1.91
CA PRO A 117 22.52 12.70 -2.38
C PRO A 117 23.26 13.91 -1.78
N THR A 118 23.74 14.81 -2.65
CA THR A 118 24.42 16.05 -2.25
C THR A 118 23.49 17.28 -2.19
N GLY A 119 22.19 17.11 -2.43
CA GLY A 119 21.23 18.20 -2.62
C GLY A 119 20.14 18.28 -1.54
N CYS A 120 19.74 19.51 -1.22
CA CYS A 120 18.67 19.88 -0.29
C CYS A 120 18.91 19.40 1.16
N THR A 121 19.71 20.17 1.91
CA THR A 121 19.84 20.04 3.37
C THR A 121 18.66 20.65 4.14
N THR A 122 17.90 21.54 3.49
CA THR A 122 16.78 22.27 4.07
C THR A 122 15.60 22.25 3.11
N LEU A 123 14.41 21.93 3.62
CA LEU A 123 13.14 22.00 2.88
C LEU A 123 12.19 22.97 3.59
N GLN A 124 11.68 23.94 2.84
CA GLN A 124 10.69 24.93 3.25
C GLN A 124 9.44 24.87 2.35
N ALA A 125 8.33 25.44 2.83
CA ALA A 125 7.12 25.56 2.02
C ALA A 125 7.34 26.55 0.86
N GLY A 126 7.13 26.10 -0.38
CA GLY A 126 7.41 26.84 -1.62
C GLY A 126 8.43 26.14 -2.52
N ASP A 127 9.35 25.37 -1.93
CA ASP A 127 10.36 24.61 -2.66
C ASP A 127 9.73 23.66 -3.68
N THR A 128 10.41 23.45 -4.81
CA THR A 128 9.93 22.61 -5.90
C THR A 128 10.91 21.48 -6.19
N VAL A 129 10.39 20.25 -6.18
CA VAL A 129 11.10 19.00 -6.45
C VAL A 129 10.82 18.60 -7.89
N THR A 130 11.87 18.37 -8.68
CA THR A 130 11.79 18.06 -10.11
C THR A 130 12.24 16.63 -10.40
N GLY A 131 11.37 15.86 -11.05
CA GLY A 131 11.62 14.49 -11.44
C GLY A 131 11.63 13.49 -10.27
N PHE A 132 11.57 12.19 -10.62
CA PHE A 132 11.52 11.13 -9.60
C PHE A 132 12.81 10.97 -8.81
N ARG A 133 13.97 11.38 -9.36
CA ARG A 133 15.27 11.25 -8.68
C ARG A 133 15.34 12.11 -7.43
N GLU A 134 14.99 13.39 -7.53
CA GLU A 134 14.95 14.30 -6.38
C GLU A 134 13.88 13.86 -5.37
N LEU A 135 12.71 13.42 -5.86
CA LEU A 135 11.67 12.87 -5.00
C LEU A 135 12.12 11.63 -4.21
N HIS A 136 12.95 10.75 -4.80
CA HIS A 136 13.51 9.59 -4.11
C HIS A 136 14.58 9.97 -3.07
N ASN A 137 15.39 11.00 -3.35
CA ASN A 137 16.33 11.56 -2.37
C ASN A 137 15.55 12.10 -1.16
N LEU A 138 14.60 13.01 -1.41
CA LEU A 138 13.75 13.64 -0.41
C LEU A 138 12.98 12.62 0.44
N GLU A 139 12.30 11.66 -0.21
CA GLU A 139 11.55 10.62 0.50
C GLU A 139 12.48 9.76 1.37
N GLY A 140 13.70 9.49 0.90
CA GLY A 140 14.72 8.77 1.65
C GLY A 140 15.24 9.55 2.87
N SER A 141 15.52 10.85 2.73
CA SER A 141 15.93 11.72 3.83
C SER A 141 14.83 11.86 4.87
N LEU A 142 13.61 12.26 4.48
CA LEU A 142 12.45 12.37 5.38
C LEU A 142 12.22 11.10 6.22
N ARG A 143 12.25 9.93 5.57
CA ARG A 143 12.10 8.64 6.26
C ARG A 143 13.29 8.30 7.16
N SER A 144 14.50 8.75 6.80
CA SER A 144 15.71 8.49 7.56
C SER A 144 15.81 9.36 8.81
N ASP A 145 15.50 10.66 8.71
CA ASP A 145 15.47 11.59 9.85
C ASP A 145 14.41 11.22 10.87
N ALA A 146 13.17 11.03 10.40
CA ALA A 146 12.11 10.53 11.27
C ALA A 146 12.54 9.25 12.01
N ARG A 147 13.28 8.34 11.37
CA ARG A 147 13.76 7.12 12.03
C ARG A 147 14.90 7.36 13.03
N ARG A 148 15.79 8.32 12.78
CA ARG A 148 16.80 8.78 13.75
C ARG A 148 16.10 9.24 15.04
N ASP A 149 14.94 9.88 14.91
CA ASP A 149 14.07 10.34 16.03
C ASP A 149 13.09 9.28 16.57
N GLY A 150 13.28 8.00 16.21
CA GLY A 150 12.41 6.89 16.66
C GLY A 150 11.04 6.82 15.98
N ARG A 151 10.82 7.54 14.88
CA ARG A 151 9.55 7.63 14.16
C ARG A 151 9.58 6.80 12.87
N PHE A 152 8.39 6.61 12.31
CA PHE A 152 8.21 6.09 10.97
C PHE A 152 7.26 7.02 10.22
N LEU A 153 7.57 7.31 8.96
CA LEU A 153 6.68 8.07 8.07
C LEU A 153 6.04 7.15 7.04
N ALA A 154 4.77 7.40 6.76
CA ALA A 154 4.05 6.84 5.62
C ALA A 154 3.90 7.92 4.55
N ARG A 155 4.12 7.53 3.29
CA ARG A 155 3.74 8.36 2.15
C ARG A 155 2.27 8.12 1.82
N CYS A 156 1.44 9.08 2.19
CA CYS A 156 0.01 9.06 2.00
C CYS A 156 -0.36 9.76 0.69
N LYS A 157 -1.31 9.20 -0.06
CA LYS A 157 -1.93 9.95 -1.16
C LYS A 157 -3.05 10.79 -0.59
N LEU A 158 -3.05 12.07 -0.93
CA LEU A 158 -4.22 12.90 -0.66
C LEU A 158 -5.33 12.48 -1.63
N ARG A 159 -6.59 12.74 -1.24
CA ARG A 159 -7.70 12.41 -2.13
C ARG A 159 -7.58 13.25 -3.39
N GLU A 160 -7.71 12.59 -4.53
CA GLU A 160 -8.04 13.25 -5.80
C GLU A 160 -9.28 14.12 -5.55
N THR A 161 -9.07 15.43 -5.55
CA THR A 161 -10.14 16.39 -5.79
C THR A 161 -10.63 16.18 -7.23
N LYS A 162 -11.68 16.89 -7.65
CA LYS A 162 -12.14 16.78 -9.04
C LYS A 162 -11.08 17.26 -10.04
N ASP A 163 -10.14 18.09 -9.59
CA ASP A 163 -8.88 18.35 -10.29
C ASP A 163 -7.91 17.18 -10.11
N THR A 164 -7.46 16.62 -11.21
CA THR A 164 -6.67 15.38 -11.35
C THR A 164 -5.22 15.46 -10.82
N ARG A 165 -4.93 16.34 -9.84
CA ARG A 165 -3.59 16.55 -9.32
C ARG A 165 -3.19 15.42 -8.38
N HIS A 166 -2.04 14.80 -8.66
CA HIS A 166 -1.49 13.70 -7.88
C HIS A 166 -0.76 14.20 -6.64
N ASP A 167 -1.53 14.74 -5.70
CA ASP A 167 -1.05 15.29 -4.46
C ASP A 167 -0.74 14.19 -3.44
N PHE A 168 0.35 14.34 -2.70
CA PHE A 168 0.77 13.39 -1.68
C PHE A 168 1.32 14.11 -0.45
N ALA A 169 1.38 13.40 0.66
CA ALA A 169 1.94 13.89 1.90
C ALA A 169 2.72 12.81 2.63
N PHE A 170 3.63 13.23 3.50
CA PHE A 170 4.26 12.37 4.50
C PHE A 170 3.60 12.63 5.85
N THR A 171 3.19 11.56 6.53
CA THR A 171 2.56 11.61 7.85
C THR A 171 3.25 10.63 8.80
N CYS A 172 3.21 10.91 10.10
CA CYS A 172 3.74 9.97 11.09
C CYS A 172 2.79 8.78 11.28
N VAL A 173 3.35 7.56 11.26
CA VAL A 173 2.61 6.29 11.34
C VAL A 173 2.03 6.06 12.74
N LEU A 174 2.79 6.42 13.79
CA LEU A 174 2.50 6.05 15.19
C LEU A 174 1.14 6.57 15.68
N ASP A 175 0.76 7.79 15.28
CA ASP A 175 -0.61 8.30 15.46
C ASP A 175 -1.03 9.16 14.27
N THR A 176 -1.49 8.51 13.21
CA THR A 176 -1.99 9.19 11.99
C THR A 176 -3.20 10.11 12.19
N ALA A 177 -3.86 10.11 13.37
CA ALA A 177 -5.02 10.96 13.66
C ALA A 177 -4.70 12.18 14.54
N ARG A 178 -3.70 12.06 15.43
CA ARG A 178 -3.34 13.10 16.41
C ARG A 178 -1.94 13.67 16.21
N CYS A 179 -1.02 12.95 15.56
CA CYS A 179 0.32 13.46 15.28
C CYS A 179 0.24 14.71 14.39
N ALA A 180 0.84 15.80 14.82
CA ALA A 180 0.85 17.06 14.07
C ALA A 180 1.79 17.03 12.86
N PHE A 181 2.77 16.12 12.83
CA PHE A 181 3.76 16.00 11.76
C PHE A 181 3.10 15.80 10.40
N PHE A 182 3.48 16.66 9.45
CA PHE A 182 2.89 16.67 8.12
C PHE A 182 3.77 17.41 7.12
N VAL A 183 4.09 16.77 5.99
CA VAL A 183 4.78 17.42 4.86
C VAL A 183 3.97 17.16 3.59
N MET A 184 3.52 18.20 2.90
CA MET A 184 2.58 18.12 1.78
C MET A 184 3.17 18.60 0.46
N PHE A 185 2.88 17.86 -0.60
CA PHE A 185 3.29 18.17 -1.96
C PHE A 185 2.10 18.17 -2.91
N THR A 186 1.96 19.25 -3.68
CA THR A 186 1.00 19.35 -4.78
C THR A 186 1.73 19.18 -6.10
N ARG A 187 1.18 18.36 -7.00
CA ARG A 187 1.75 18.19 -8.35
C ARG A 187 1.54 19.47 -9.18
N LEU A 188 2.62 20.00 -9.73
CA LEU A 188 2.59 21.09 -10.71
C LEU A 188 2.37 20.51 -12.12
N LEU A 189 2.31 21.39 -13.13
CA LEU A 189 2.46 20.95 -14.52
C LEU A 189 3.88 20.40 -14.71
N ASP A 190 4.03 19.44 -15.62
CA ASP A 190 5.33 18.87 -15.95
C ASP A 190 6.18 19.92 -16.71
N THR A 191 7.52 19.82 -16.64
CA THR A 191 8.43 20.78 -17.30
C THR A 191 8.34 20.70 -18.83
N SER A 192 9.00 21.64 -19.52
CA SER A 192 9.31 21.55 -20.96
C SER A 192 9.90 20.18 -21.34
N ASP A 193 10.67 19.59 -20.44
CA ASP A 193 11.43 18.36 -20.63
C ASP A 193 10.61 17.12 -20.21
N GLY A 194 9.31 17.30 -19.93
CA GLY A 194 8.39 16.25 -19.50
C GLY A 194 8.68 15.69 -18.09
N GLN A 195 9.52 16.36 -17.28
CA GLN A 195 9.77 15.92 -15.92
C GLN A 195 8.63 16.35 -15.00
N PRO A 196 8.07 15.45 -14.17
CA PRO A 196 7.03 15.82 -13.22
C PRO A 196 7.60 16.71 -12.12
N GLN A 197 6.84 17.73 -11.72
CA GLN A 197 7.21 18.63 -10.63
C GLN A 197 6.22 18.58 -9.47
N TRP A 198 6.73 18.77 -8.26
CA TRP A 198 5.93 18.89 -7.05
C TRP A 198 6.39 20.06 -6.20
N ARG A 199 5.47 20.94 -5.81
CA ARG A 199 5.75 22.03 -4.87
C ARG A 199 5.44 21.58 -3.45
N CYS A 200 6.34 21.86 -2.51
CA CYS A 200 6.05 21.73 -1.09
C CYS A 200 5.05 22.82 -0.68
N VAL A 201 3.87 22.43 -0.20
CA VAL A 201 2.77 23.37 0.11
C VAL A 201 2.64 23.62 1.61
N GLU A 202 2.93 22.63 2.45
CA GLU A 202 2.76 22.73 3.90
C GLU A 202 3.79 21.85 4.61
N ILE A 203 4.46 22.40 5.62
CA ILE A 203 5.39 21.70 6.51
C ILE A 203 4.99 21.95 7.95
N ARG A 204 4.87 20.85 8.69
CA ARG A 204 4.76 20.77 10.15
C ARG A 204 5.74 19.69 10.60
N SER A 205 6.89 20.10 11.10
CA SER A 205 7.97 19.23 11.60
C SER A 205 7.68 18.67 13.00
N ALA A 206 6.83 19.35 13.79
CA ALA A 206 6.52 18.96 15.15
C ALA A 206 5.77 17.62 15.24
N HIS A 207 6.38 16.61 15.88
CA HIS A 207 5.73 15.37 16.29
C HIS A 207 5.04 15.54 17.65
N THR A 208 3.77 15.14 17.76
CA THR A 208 3.01 15.14 19.04
C THR A 208 2.76 13.74 19.61
N CYS A 209 3.20 12.68 18.92
CA CYS A 209 3.19 11.30 19.43
C CYS A 209 4.42 11.01 20.30
N VAL A 210 4.36 10.02 21.19
CA VAL A 210 5.52 9.48 21.94
C VAL A 210 6.20 8.36 21.13
N SER A 211 7.51 8.17 21.26
CA SER A 211 8.27 7.17 20.50
C SER A 211 8.46 5.91 21.32
N GLU A 212 7.98 4.78 20.79
CA GLU A 212 8.20 3.45 21.36
C GLU A 212 9.18 2.62 20.51
N ALA A 213 9.70 3.19 19.41
CA ALA A 213 10.66 2.49 18.57
C ALA A 213 12.03 2.36 19.26
N LEU A 214 12.53 1.14 19.34
CA LEU A 214 13.89 0.84 19.78
C LEU A 214 14.93 1.60 18.93
N PRO A 215 16.15 1.84 19.46
CA PRO A 215 17.25 2.40 18.68
C PRO A 215 17.51 1.58 17.39
N PRO A 216 17.80 2.23 16.25
CA PRO A 216 18.01 1.52 14.99
C PRO A 216 19.25 0.61 15.07
N GLN A 217 19.11 -0.64 14.62
CA GLN A 217 20.24 -1.57 14.54
C GLN A 217 21.37 -1.03 13.63
N GLU A 218 22.63 -1.44 13.85
CA GLU A 218 23.77 -1.00 13.01
C GLU A 218 23.54 -1.19 11.50
N ARG A 219 22.89 -2.30 11.12
CA ARG A 219 22.51 -2.57 9.72
C ARG A 219 21.47 -1.60 9.15
N LEU A 220 20.68 -0.93 9.99
CA LEU A 220 19.79 0.15 9.59
C LEU A 220 20.55 1.48 9.59
N LYS A 221 21.37 1.76 10.63
CA LYS A 221 22.15 3.00 10.74
C LYS A 221 22.93 3.36 9.48
N TRP A 222 23.65 2.41 8.87
CA TRP A 222 24.40 2.70 7.65
C TRP A 222 23.51 2.99 6.42
N ARG A 223 22.28 2.47 6.40
CA ARG A 223 21.29 2.78 5.36
C ARG A 223 20.66 4.14 5.57
N LEU A 224 20.39 4.52 6.82
CA LEU A 224 19.97 5.88 7.18
C LEU A 224 21.05 6.88 6.75
N LYS A 225 22.33 6.62 7.06
CA LYS A 225 23.47 7.46 6.67
C LYS A 225 23.59 7.76 5.17
N PHE A 226 23.09 6.89 4.28
CA PHE A 226 23.11 7.14 2.83
C PHE A 226 22.16 8.26 2.38
N PHE A 227 21.19 8.64 3.21
CA PHE A 227 20.32 9.78 2.95
C PHE A 227 20.69 10.90 3.92
N PRO A 228 21.11 12.09 3.41
CA PRO A 228 21.56 13.18 4.27
C PRO A 228 20.43 13.66 5.17
N PRO A 229 20.73 14.17 6.38
CA PRO A 229 19.73 14.82 7.22
C PRO A 229 19.11 16.02 6.51
N LEU A 230 17.80 16.17 6.69
CA LEU A 230 16.98 17.23 6.13
C LEU A 230 16.38 18.09 7.25
N GLN A 231 16.80 19.34 7.31
CA GLN A 231 16.18 20.38 8.13
C GLN A 231 14.82 20.74 7.52
N LEU A 232 13.78 20.75 8.35
CA LEU A 232 12.42 21.12 7.96
C LEU A 232 12.06 22.48 8.52
N GLU A 233 11.63 23.40 7.66
CA GLU A 233 11.16 24.73 8.08
C GLU A 233 9.63 24.79 8.03
N ASP A 234 9.00 24.96 9.20
CA ASP A 234 7.55 25.00 9.34
C ASP A 234 6.95 26.17 8.57
N GLY A 235 5.98 25.88 7.69
CA GLY A 235 5.46 26.87 6.75
C GLY A 235 4.26 26.38 5.95
N CYS A 236 3.61 27.30 5.25
CA CYS A 236 2.52 26.98 4.33
C CYS A 236 2.46 28.01 3.20
N THR A 237 2.40 27.55 1.94
CA THR A 237 2.11 28.42 0.79
C THR A 237 0.62 28.36 0.44
N GLY A 238 -0.03 29.52 0.36
CA GLY A 238 -1.45 29.63 0.08
C GLY A 238 -2.38 29.32 1.27
N ARG A 239 -3.61 28.88 1.00
CA ARG A 239 -4.59 28.55 2.06
C ARG A 239 -4.27 27.18 2.66
N ARG A 240 -4.04 27.13 3.98
CA ARG A 240 -3.89 25.88 4.75
C ARG A 240 -4.94 24.85 4.34
N THR A 241 -4.49 23.68 3.92
CA THR A 241 -5.39 22.63 3.45
C THR A 241 -6.05 22.00 4.67
N ARG A 242 -7.35 22.28 4.87
CA ARG A 242 -8.15 21.58 5.89
C ARG A 242 -8.38 20.13 5.48
N ILE A 243 -7.35 19.30 5.66
CA ILE A 243 -7.50 17.85 5.64
C ILE A 243 -8.49 17.51 6.74
N ARG A 244 -9.72 17.16 6.33
CA ARG A 244 -10.71 16.60 7.24
C ARG A 244 -10.09 15.37 7.87
N LYS A 245 -9.70 15.47 9.14
CA LYS A 245 -9.34 14.30 9.95
C LYS A 245 -10.44 13.26 9.74
N PRO A 246 -10.11 12.00 9.42
CA PRO A 246 -11.12 10.97 9.35
C PRO A 246 -11.85 10.97 10.69
N ALA A 247 -13.18 11.10 10.67
CA ALA A 247 -13.97 11.07 11.88
C ALA A 247 -13.58 9.81 12.66
N SER A 248 -13.14 9.98 13.90
CA SER A 248 -12.75 8.86 14.73
C SER A 248 -14.01 8.05 15.03
N THR A 249 -14.26 7.00 14.25
CA THR A 249 -15.14 5.92 14.69
C THR A 249 -14.67 5.48 16.06
N GLY A 250 -15.62 5.45 17.01
CA GLY A 250 -15.33 5.37 18.44
C GLY A 250 -14.38 4.23 18.78
N ALA A 251 -13.55 4.44 19.79
CA ALA A 251 -12.62 3.43 20.28
C ALA A 251 -13.40 2.24 20.86
N ALA A 252 -13.64 1.22 20.04
CA ALA A 252 -14.07 -0.08 20.52
C ALA A 252 -12.93 -0.69 21.34
N GLN A 253 -13.07 -0.62 22.67
CA GLN A 253 -12.21 -1.34 23.60
C GLN A 253 -12.45 -2.85 23.45
N HIS A 254 -11.72 -3.49 22.53
CA HIS A 254 -11.70 -4.94 22.41
C HIS A 254 -10.50 -5.52 23.14
N THR A 255 -10.74 -6.00 24.36
CA THR A 255 -9.89 -6.95 25.05
C THR A 255 -9.88 -8.29 24.30
N GLY A 256 -8.70 -8.81 23.95
CA GLY A 256 -8.54 -10.19 23.49
C GLY A 256 -7.63 -10.40 22.27
N ALA A 257 -6.36 -10.72 22.54
CA ALA A 257 -5.49 -11.66 21.80
C ALA A 257 -5.40 -11.64 20.26
N VAL A 258 -5.82 -10.57 19.60
CA VAL A 258 -5.41 -10.25 18.22
C VAL A 258 -4.56 -8.98 18.33
N PRO A 259 -3.36 -8.92 17.71
CA PRO A 259 -2.57 -7.69 17.74
C PRO A 259 -3.44 -6.55 17.22
N VAL A 260 -3.50 -5.48 18.03
CA VAL A 260 -4.23 -4.25 17.73
C VAL A 260 -3.96 -3.88 16.28
N ARG A 261 -4.98 -3.38 15.55
CA ARG A 261 -4.81 -2.77 14.23
C ARG A 261 -3.91 -1.53 14.35
N GLU A 262 -2.60 -1.74 14.47
CA GLU A 262 -1.58 -0.80 14.04
C GLU A 262 -2.01 -0.31 12.66
N ARG A 263 -2.28 0.98 12.52
CA ARG A 263 -2.56 1.55 11.21
C ARG A 263 -1.25 1.49 10.45
N THR A 264 -1.14 0.49 9.58
CA THR A 264 0.15 0.15 8.98
C THR A 264 0.60 1.25 8.02
N ILE A 265 1.91 1.28 7.73
CA ILE A 265 2.54 2.23 6.82
C ILE A 265 1.85 2.26 5.44
N ASP A 266 1.16 1.18 5.07
CA ASP A 266 0.55 0.96 3.76
C ASP A 266 -1.01 0.96 3.78
N ASP A 267 -1.68 0.92 4.94
CA ASP A 267 -3.15 0.82 5.04
C ASP A 267 -3.90 2.14 4.80
N MET A 268 -3.20 3.22 4.46
CA MET A 268 -3.81 4.55 4.23
C MET A 268 -4.48 4.70 2.86
N HIS A 269 -5.38 3.76 2.53
CA HIS A 269 -6.43 3.97 1.53
C HIS A 269 -7.67 4.63 2.17
N ILE A 270 -7.76 5.96 2.09
CA ILE A 270 -8.94 6.72 2.56
C ILE A 270 -10.11 6.57 1.55
N SER A 271 -10.63 5.36 1.40
CA SER A 271 -11.78 5.02 0.57
C SER A 271 -13.11 5.03 1.35
N THR A 272 -13.44 6.13 2.00
CA THR A 272 -14.83 6.38 2.42
C THR A 272 -15.68 6.83 1.22
N LYS A 273 -16.26 5.87 0.50
CA LYS A 273 -17.50 6.10 -0.25
C LYS A 273 -18.66 6.10 0.76
N SER A 274 -18.84 7.23 1.44
CA SER A 274 -20.09 7.51 2.16
C SER A 274 -21.03 8.25 1.23
N THR A 275 -21.81 7.49 0.47
CA THR A 275 -22.97 8.03 -0.24
C THR A 275 -24.16 7.94 0.71
N LEU A 276 -24.57 9.06 1.30
CA LEU A 276 -25.85 9.36 1.99
C LEU A 276 -25.72 10.85 2.38
N SER A 277 -26.31 11.76 1.61
CA SER A 277 -27.70 12.25 1.72
C SER A 277 -27.79 13.55 2.53
N ARG A 278 -28.25 14.58 1.82
CA ARG A 278 -28.54 15.96 2.23
C ARG A 278 -29.79 16.01 3.11
N ALA A 279 -29.70 16.57 4.32
CA ALA A 279 -30.70 17.40 5.01
C ALA A 279 -30.24 17.68 6.46
N GLY A 280 -30.66 18.81 7.05
CA GLY A 280 -30.44 19.13 8.47
C GLY A 280 -29.81 20.50 8.70
N SER A 281 -30.64 21.51 8.93
CA SER A 281 -30.21 22.86 9.32
C SER A 281 -29.57 22.85 10.71
N SER A 282 -28.46 23.59 10.89
CA SER A 282 -28.00 24.02 12.22
C SER A 282 -28.43 25.48 12.46
N PRO A 283 -28.82 25.87 13.70
CA PRO A 283 -29.27 27.22 13.98
C PRO A 283 -28.11 28.22 13.97
N ARG A 284 -28.43 29.50 13.75
CA ARG A 284 -27.50 30.61 14.00
C ARG A 284 -27.24 30.74 15.50
N LEU A 285 -25.97 30.76 15.90
CA LEU A 285 -25.57 31.29 17.20
C LEU A 285 -25.87 32.80 17.21
N VAL A 286 -26.75 33.21 18.12
CA VAL A 286 -27.02 34.63 18.39
C VAL A 286 -26.06 35.10 19.47
N SER A 287 -25.26 36.13 19.18
CA SER A 287 -24.47 36.81 20.20
C SER A 287 -25.40 37.52 21.17
N LEU A 288 -25.32 37.16 22.46
CA LEU A 288 -25.95 37.91 23.54
C LEU A 288 -24.88 38.67 24.32
N ALA A 289 -24.76 39.95 23.99
CA ALA A 289 -24.16 40.96 24.84
C ALA A 289 -25.29 41.91 25.25
N ALA A 290 -25.65 41.91 26.52
CA ALA A 290 -26.45 42.98 27.12
C ALA A 290 -26.24 43.02 28.64
N THR A 291 -25.68 44.13 29.10
CA THR A 291 -25.85 44.62 30.47
C THR A 291 -27.29 45.07 30.69
N ALA A 292 -27.93 44.71 31.80
CA ALA A 292 -28.73 45.63 32.63
C ALA A 292 -29.37 44.93 33.84
N ALA A 293 -29.54 45.72 34.89
CA ALA A 293 -30.08 45.35 36.20
C ALA A 293 -31.56 44.93 36.20
N GLY A 294 -31.92 44.15 37.24
CA GLY A 294 -33.13 44.43 38.03
C GLY A 294 -34.46 43.86 37.55
N SER A 295 -34.73 42.59 37.89
CA SER A 295 -36.05 42.19 38.40
C SER A 295 -35.90 40.99 39.33
N SER A 296 -36.65 40.97 40.42
CA SER A 296 -36.62 39.90 41.44
C SER A 296 -37.86 39.04 41.30
N ASP A 297 -37.79 38.00 40.46
CA ASP A 297 -38.77 36.90 40.44
C ASP A 297 -38.03 35.58 40.72
N SER A 298 -38.33 34.97 41.86
CA SER A 298 -37.70 33.73 42.33
C SER A 298 -38.28 32.50 41.65
N ASN A 299 -37.96 32.31 40.38
CA ASN A 299 -38.09 31.01 39.73
C ASN A 299 -36.90 30.13 40.12
N GLU A 300 -37.04 29.35 41.19
CA GLU A 300 -36.10 28.25 41.45
C GLU A 300 -36.12 27.28 40.25
N PRO A 301 -34.98 26.99 39.62
CA PRO A 301 -34.94 26.08 38.48
C PRO A 301 -35.24 24.65 38.97
N ASP A 302 -36.24 24.00 38.36
CA ASP A 302 -36.61 22.61 38.66
C ASP A 302 -35.35 21.71 38.59
N PRO A 303 -34.89 21.15 39.73
CA PRO A 303 -33.64 20.38 39.79
C PRO A 303 -33.68 19.12 38.91
N LEU A 304 -34.87 18.65 38.51
CA LEU A 304 -35.06 17.49 37.65
C LEU A 304 -35.03 17.83 36.15
N ALA A 305 -34.95 19.10 35.76
CA ALA A 305 -34.92 19.51 34.35
C ALA A 305 -33.67 18.99 33.62
N HIS A 306 -32.52 18.96 34.30
CA HIS A 306 -31.28 18.39 33.76
C HIS A 306 -31.41 16.89 33.50
N ASP A 307 -31.96 16.13 34.47
CA ASP A 307 -32.08 14.68 34.34
C ASP A 307 -33.11 14.25 33.28
N ARG A 308 -34.22 14.98 33.15
CA ARG A 308 -35.20 14.78 32.07
C ARG A 308 -34.58 15.01 30.68
N THR A 309 -33.72 16.01 30.53
CA THR A 309 -33.04 16.28 29.25
C THR A 309 -31.92 15.29 28.95
N ALA A 310 -31.22 14.79 29.97
CA ALA A 310 -30.27 13.69 29.85
C ALA A 310 -30.97 12.39 29.40
N LEU A 311 -32.08 12.01 30.05
CA LEU A 311 -32.89 10.84 29.70
C LEU A 311 -33.40 10.92 28.25
N SER A 312 -34.02 12.02 27.84
CA SER A 312 -34.51 12.22 26.47
C SER A 312 -33.40 12.20 25.40
N THR A 313 -32.16 12.49 25.79
CA THR A 313 -31.00 12.36 24.90
C THR A 313 -30.54 10.90 24.81
N ALA A 314 -30.45 10.20 25.93
CA ALA A 314 -30.10 8.78 25.97
C ALA A 314 -31.10 7.88 25.22
N GLU A 315 -32.40 8.15 25.34
CA GLU A 315 -33.45 7.43 24.59
C GLU A 315 -33.29 7.57 23.06
N ARG A 316 -32.90 8.77 22.61
CA ARG A 316 -32.65 9.07 21.20
C ARG A 316 -31.40 8.36 20.68
N GLU A 317 -30.32 8.41 21.45
CA GLU A 317 -29.08 7.69 21.13
C GLU A 317 -29.29 6.17 21.08
N LEU A 318 -30.12 5.63 21.98
CA LEU A 318 -30.51 4.23 21.97
C LEU A 318 -31.33 3.86 20.72
N ALA A 319 -32.26 4.72 20.30
CA ALA A 319 -33.03 4.53 19.06
C ALA A 319 -32.13 4.53 17.81
N ASP A 320 -31.21 5.50 17.71
CA ASP A 320 -30.24 5.60 16.60
C ASP A 320 -29.24 4.42 16.58
N ALA A 321 -28.79 3.96 17.75
CA ALA A 321 -27.98 2.76 17.89
C ALA A 321 -28.74 1.51 17.43
N THR A 322 -30.01 1.37 17.82
CA THR A 322 -30.87 0.24 17.42
C THR A 322 -31.11 0.22 15.91
N GLY A 323 -31.32 1.38 15.29
CA GLY A 323 -31.39 1.51 13.82
C GLY A 323 -30.08 1.12 13.12
N SER A 324 -28.94 1.49 13.72
CA SER A 324 -27.60 1.13 13.22
C SER A 324 -27.32 -0.37 13.30
N VAL A 325 -27.73 -1.04 14.39
CA VAL A 325 -27.61 -2.50 14.54
C VAL A 325 -28.42 -3.22 13.46
N LYS A 326 -29.71 -2.89 13.28
CA LYS A 326 -30.56 -3.50 12.24
C LYS A 326 -29.99 -3.35 10.83
N LYS A 327 -29.33 -2.22 10.53
CA LYS A 327 -28.63 -2.01 9.26
C LYS A 327 -27.42 -2.93 9.11
N LEU A 328 -26.60 -3.07 10.15
CA LEU A 328 -25.43 -3.95 10.14
C LEU A 328 -25.82 -5.43 10.01
N GLU A 329 -26.92 -5.85 10.63
CA GLU A 329 -27.50 -7.20 10.45
C GLU A 329 -27.91 -7.46 8.99
N ALA A 330 -28.58 -6.48 8.36
CA ALA A 330 -28.96 -6.57 6.94
C ALA A 330 -27.74 -6.63 6.00
N ASP A 331 -26.72 -5.80 6.26
CA ASP A 331 -25.47 -5.79 5.50
C ASP A 331 -24.69 -7.11 5.68
N LEU A 332 -24.69 -7.69 6.89
CA LEU A 332 -24.07 -8.99 7.19
C LEU A 332 -24.79 -10.13 6.45
N ALA A 333 -26.12 -10.20 6.52
CA ALA A 333 -26.91 -11.19 5.79
C ALA A 333 -26.73 -11.09 4.25
N ALA A 334 -26.55 -9.86 3.73
CA ALA A 334 -26.22 -9.64 2.31
C ALA A 334 -24.79 -10.14 1.97
N ALA A 335 -23.82 -9.91 2.85
CA ALA A 335 -22.45 -10.38 2.69
C ALA A 335 -22.36 -11.93 2.71
N GLU A 336 -23.09 -12.58 3.61
CA GLU A 336 -23.16 -14.05 3.69
C GLU A 336 -23.74 -14.67 2.41
N LYS A 337 -24.86 -14.14 1.90
CA LYS A 337 -25.43 -14.55 0.60
C LYS A 337 -24.41 -14.42 -0.54
N LEU A 338 -23.59 -13.37 -0.53
CA LEU A 338 -22.55 -13.15 -1.53
C LEU A 338 -21.36 -14.11 -1.39
N VAL A 339 -20.97 -14.47 -0.16
CA VAL A 339 -19.98 -15.52 0.12
C VAL A 339 -20.48 -16.88 -0.37
N GLU A 340 -21.74 -17.24 -0.09
CA GLU A 340 -22.32 -18.52 -0.50
C GLU A 340 -22.43 -18.63 -2.04
N MET A 341 -22.85 -17.57 -2.72
CA MET A 341 -22.79 -17.52 -4.19
C MET A 341 -21.36 -17.70 -4.74
N ARG A 342 -20.34 -17.18 -4.06
CA ARG A 342 -18.93 -17.37 -4.43
C ARG A 342 -18.47 -18.81 -4.19
N ARG A 343 -18.83 -19.44 -3.07
CA ARG A 343 -18.57 -20.87 -2.79
C ARG A 343 -19.13 -21.76 -3.90
N LYS A 344 -20.42 -21.63 -4.23
CA LYS A 344 -21.07 -22.37 -5.34
C LYS A 344 -20.34 -22.20 -6.70
N ARG A 345 -19.83 -21.00 -7.00
CA ARG A 345 -19.01 -20.74 -8.21
C ARG A 345 -17.64 -21.44 -8.16
N VAL A 346 -16.98 -21.48 -7.01
CA VAL A 346 -15.70 -22.19 -6.82
C VAL A 346 -15.89 -23.70 -6.98
N ASP A 347 -16.92 -24.28 -6.36
CA ASP A 347 -17.18 -25.73 -6.49
C ASP A 347 -17.55 -26.14 -7.92
N LYS A 348 -18.31 -25.31 -8.65
CA LYS A 348 -18.58 -25.54 -10.08
C LYS A 348 -17.28 -25.53 -10.91
N LYS A 349 -16.31 -24.66 -10.58
CA LYS A 349 -14.97 -24.66 -11.21
C LYS A 349 -14.16 -25.90 -10.80
N ARG A 350 -14.15 -26.29 -9.52
CA ARG A 350 -13.47 -27.48 -8.99
C ARG A 350 -13.96 -28.76 -9.68
N LYS A 351 -15.28 -28.98 -9.74
CA LYS A 351 -15.89 -30.12 -10.44
C LYS A 351 -15.56 -30.13 -11.95
N LYS A 352 -15.48 -28.96 -12.60
CA LYS A 352 -15.07 -28.86 -14.03
C LYS A 352 -13.58 -29.21 -14.24
N LEU A 353 -12.71 -28.84 -13.31
CA LEU A 353 -11.29 -29.21 -13.33
C LEU A 353 -11.07 -30.71 -13.09
N GLN A 354 -11.75 -31.29 -12.08
CA GLN A 354 -11.64 -32.71 -11.77
C GLN A 354 -12.04 -33.60 -12.97
N ARG A 355 -13.17 -33.29 -13.64
CA ARG A 355 -13.58 -33.95 -14.89
C ARG A 355 -12.55 -33.82 -16.03
N LYS A 356 -11.75 -32.74 -16.07
CA LYS A 356 -10.64 -32.61 -17.05
C LYS A 356 -9.47 -33.52 -16.70
N VAL A 357 -9.11 -33.61 -15.41
CA VAL A 357 -8.03 -34.48 -14.92
C VAL A 357 -8.37 -35.96 -15.18
N GLU A 358 -9.57 -36.41 -14.84
CA GLU A 358 -10.05 -37.76 -15.11
C GLU A 358 -10.02 -38.11 -16.61
N ARG A 359 -10.46 -37.19 -17.47
CA ARG A 359 -10.37 -37.36 -18.94
C ARG A 359 -8.93 -37.47 -19.43
N ALA A 360 -8.01 -36.68 -18.87
CA ALA A 360 -6.59 -36.76 -19.21
C ALA A 360 -5.94 -38.08 -18.74
N GLN A 361 -6.27 -38.55 -17.54
CA GLN A 361 -5.84 -39.85 -17.02
C GLN A 361 -6.36 -41.01 -17.87
N ARG A 362 -7.64 -41.02 -18.24
CA ARG A 362 -8.24 -42.03 -19.13
C ARG A 362 -7.62 -42.03 -20.54
N LYS A 363 -7.17 -40.87 -21.06
CA LYS A 363 -6.40 -40.81 -22.32
C LYS A 363 -5.02 -41.44 -22.16
N LYS A 364 -4.32 -41.17 -21.04
CA LYS A 364 -2.99 -41.76 -20.75
C LYS A 364 -3.05 -43.28 -20.57
N SER A 365 -4.09 -43.83 -19.91
CA SER A 365 -4.21 -45.29 -19.73
C SER A 365 -4.43 -46.01 -21.07
N LYS A 366 -5.37 -45.55 -21.91
CA LYS A 366 -5.62 -46.12 -23.24
C LYS A 366 -4.38 -46.13 -24.14
N PHE A 367 -3.55 -45.09 -24.08
CA PHE A 367 -2.30 -45.04 -24.87
C PHE A 367 -1.24 -46.05 -24.38
N LYS A 368 -1.24 -46.40 -23.10
CA LYS A 368 -0.31 -47.39 -22.52
C LYS A 368 -0.73 -48.83 -22.87
N GLU A 369 -2.03 -49.07 -23.01
CA GLU A 369 -2.59 -50.40 -23.31
C GLU A 369 -2.53 -50.77 -24.80
N GLY A 370 -2.57 -49.77 -25.70
CA GLY A 370 -2.40 -49.95 -27.14
C GLY A 370 -0.98 -50.24 -27.63
N ARG A 371 0.02 -50.34 -26.74
CA ARG A 371 1.41 -50.71 -27.08
C ARG A 371 1.73 -52.18 -26.73
N ARG A 372 0.82 -53.11 -27.05
CA ARG A 372 1.20 -54.53 -27.19
C ARG A 372 1.86 -54.73 -28.55
N SER A 373 3.11 -55.19 -28.53
CA SER A 373 4.01 -55.23 -29.68
C SER A 373 3.45 -56.05 -30.85
N PRO A 374 3.58 -55.59 -32.11
CA PRO A 374 3.48 -56.46 -33.28
C PRO A 374 4.75 -57.32 -33.36
N GLY A 375 4.83 -58.32 -32.47
CA GLY A 375 5.89 -59.32 -32.48
C GLY A 375 5.68 -60.32 -33.60
N LYS A 376 6.04 -59.96 -34.84
CA LYS A 376 6.21 -60.93 -35.92
C LYS A 376 7.43 -60.59 -36.76
N LYS A 377 8.49 -61.39 -36.58
CA LYS A 377 9.71 -61.34 -37.37
C LYS A 377 9.35 -61.46 -38.86
N ARG A 378 10.03 -60.68 -39.71
CA ARG A 378 10.15 -60.91 -41.16
C ARG A 378 11.63 -60.80 -41.52
N ASP A 379 12.06 -61.68 -42.41
CA ASP A 379 13.47 -61.97 -42.65
C ASP A 379 14.27 -60.83 -43.30
N PRO A 380 15.59 -60.75 -43.05
CA PRO A 380 16.50 -59.89 -43.80
C PRO A 380 16.90 -60.59 -45.09
N GLY A 381 16.42 -60.13 -46.24
CA GLY A 381 16.76 -60.80 -47.50
C GLY A 381 16.12 -60.29 -48.77
N ARG A 382 16.31 -59.00 -49.12
CA ARG A 382 16.50 -58.60 -50.53
C ARG A 382 17.15 -57.22 -50.64
N VAL A 383 18.23 -57.16 -51.41
CA VAL A 383 18.77 -55.93 -51.99
C VAL A 383 17.97 -55.65 -53.26
N ASP A 384 17.61 -54.41 -53.51
CA ASP A 384 17.55 -53.90 -54.89
C ASP A 384 17.74 -52.38 -54.91
N GLU A 385 18.37 -51.92 -55.98
CA GLU A 385 18.78 -50.54 -56.21
C GLU A 385 17.60 -49.70 -56.76
N GLY A 386 17.70 -48.37 -56.66
CA GLY A 386 16.61 -47.51 -57.12
C GLY A 386 16.80 -46.03 -56.79
N GLU A 387 17.64 -45.37 -57.58
CA GLU A 387 17.72 -43.90 -57.60
C GLU A 387 16.36 -43.29 -58.00
N GLN A 388 15.96 -42.18 -57.37
CA GLN A 388 15.72 -40.93 -58.08
C GLN A 388 15.48 -39.74 -57.15
N GLU A 389 16.43 -38.82 -57.23
CA GLU A 389 16.28 -37.36 -57.32
C GLU A 389 14.84 -36.79 -57.50
N VAL A 390 14.55 -35.61 -56.92
CA VAL A 390 14.01 -34.40 -57.63
C VAL A 390 13.36 -33.35 -56.69
N LYS A 391 13.95 -32.15 -56.74
CA LYS A 391 13.41 -30.78 -56.50
C LYS A 391 12.95 -30.30 -55.12
N ALA A 392 13.65 -29.24 -54.71
CA ALA A 392 13.24 -28.22 -53.77
C ALA A 392 12.02 -27.38 -54.22
N LYS A 393 11.30 -26.85 -53.21
CA LYS A 393 10.52 -25.59 -53.11
C LYS A 393 9.95 -25.54 -51.67
N GLY A 394 9.89 -24.45 -50.93
CA GLY A 394 10.14 -23.05 -51.26
C GLY A 394 8.94 -22.17 -50.84
N THR A 395 8.83 -21.82 -49.56
CA THR A 395 7.82 -20.88 -48.99
C THR A 395 8.32 -20.46 -47.59
N ALA A 396 8.81 -19.24 -47.33
CA ALA A 396 8.25 -17.89 -47.45
C ALA A 396 7.66 -17.37 -46.12
N GLN A 397 7.87 -16.07 -45.88
CA GLN A 397 7.52 -15.35 -44.65
C GLN A 397 6.00 -15.11 -44.53
N ALA A 398 5.53 -14.84 -43.32
CA ALA A 398 4.29 -14.12 -43.09
C ALA A 398 4.47 -13.12 -41.94
N LEU A 399 4.80 -11.88 -42.31
CA LEU A 399 4.56 -10.69 -41.48
C LEU A 399 3.04 -10.46 -41.46
N VAL A 400 2.46 -10.13 -40.30
CA VAL A 400 1.14 -9.49 -40.24
C VAL A 400 1.24 -8.32 -39.27
N LEU A 401 1.29 -7.12 -39.86
CA LEU A 401 0.93 -5.88 -39.18
C LEU A 401 -0.59 -5.80 -39.09
N SER A 402 -1.11 -5.11 -38.08
CA SER A 402 -2.52 -4.78 -37.96
C SER A 402 -2.66 -3.48 -37.20
N ASP A 403 -2.43 -2.38 -37.90
CA ASP A 403 -3.03 -1.09 -37.54
C ASP A 403 -4.52 -1.12 -37.90
N SER A 404 -5.34 -0.43 -37.13
CA SER A 404 -6.73 -0.11 -37.44
C SER A 404 -7.10 1.17 -36.70
N GLU A 405 -7.98 1.94 -37.35
CA GLU A 405 -8.30 3.35 -37.09
C GLU A 405 -8.99 3.63 -35.74
#